data_AF-A0A935KQ12-F1
#
_entry.id   AF-A0A935KQ12-F1
#
_cell.length_a   1.000
_cell.length_b   1.000
_cell.length_c   1.000
_cell.angle_alpha   90.00
_cell.angle_beta   90.00
_cell.angle_gamma   90.00
#
_symmetry.space_group_name_H-M   'P 1'
#
loop_
_entity.id
_entity.type
_entity.pdbx_description
1 polymer ?
#
loop_
_entity_poly.entity_id
_entity_poly.type
_entity_poly.pdbx_seq_one_letter_code
_entity_poly.pdbx_strand_id
1 'polypeptide(L)'
;MVVAFGGFPGNATDWITIVAISTADDQHDSTRWSYTEGKLQGSVTLDGLQTPGEYEARGYFDWAAGGDYIVRSRHRFTVLP
;
A
#
# COMPACT_ATOMS: atom_id res chain seq x y z
N MET A 1 6.80 5.89 -8.33
CA MET A 1 5.83 4.89 -8.84
C MET A 1 4.42 5.33 -8.46
N VAL A 2 3.44 5.12 -9.34
CA VAL A 2 2.04 5.51 -9.09
C VAL A 2 1.21 4.26 -8.80
N VAL A 3 0.43 4.29 -7.72
CA VAL A 3 -0.53 3.23 -7.37
C VAL A 3 -1.92 3.81 -7.44
N ALA A 4 -2.73 3.32 -8.37
CA ALA A 4 -4.15 3.64 -8.43
C ALA A 4 -4.94 2.76 -7.46
N PHE A 5 -5.97 3.31 -6.84
CA PHE A 5 -6.85 2.61 -5.91
C PHE A 5 -8.30 3.07 -6.08
N GLY A 6 -9.23 2.23 -5.63
CA GLY A 6 -10.66 2.50 -5.65
C GLY A 6 -11.41 1.57 -4.70
N GLY A 7 -12.60 2.02 -4.28
CA GLY A 7 -13.45 1.28 -3.34
C GLY A 7 -12.95 1.33 -1.89
N PHE A 8 -12.10 2.30 -1.54
CA PHE A 8 -11.65 2.49 -0.16
C PHE A 8 -12.78 3.16 0.65
N PRO A 9 -12.86 2.90 1.98
CA PRO A 9 -13.94 3.42 2.82
C PRO A 9 -13.87 4.95 3.00
N GLY A 10 -12.72 5.57 2.72
CA GLY A 10 -12.57 7.03 2.74
C GLY A 10 -12.16 7.56 4.11
N ASN A 11 -11.53 6.73 4.95
CA ASN A 11 -10.91 7.25 6.18
C ASN A 11 -9.63 8.00 5.81
N ALA A 12 -9.39 9.12 6.49
CA ALA A 12 -8.20 9.95 6.24
C ALA A 12 -6.89 9.15 6.35
N THR A 13 -6.89 8.11 7.18
CA THR A 13 -5.74 7.25 7.46
C THR A 13 -5.85 5.84 6.88
N ASP A 14 -6.69 5.63 5.86
CA ASP A 14 -6.50 4.48 4.98
C ASP A 14 -5.17 4.67 4.25
N TRP A 15 -4.37 3.61 4.09
CA TRP A 15 -3.02 3.71 3.56
C TRP A 15 -2.66 2.57 2.62
N ILE A 16 -1.67 2.87 1.79
CA ILE A 16 -1.13 1.95 0.79
C ILE A 16 0.37 1.85 0.99
N THR A 17 0.92 0.65 0.90
CA THR A 17 2.37 0.39 0.88
C THR A 17 2.74 -0.56 -0.24
N ILE A 18 4.01 -0.58 -0.61
CA ILE A 18 4.59 -1.57 -1.51
C ILE A 18 5.74 -2.27 -0.80
N VAL A 19 5.67 -3.60 -0.75
CA VAL A 19 6.64 -4.46 -0.08
C VAL A 19 6.98 -5.68 -0.95
N ALA A 20 8.08 -6.36 -0.64
CA ALA A 20 8.38 -7.65 -1.25
C ALA A 20 7.32 -8.69 -0.82
N ILE A 21 7.04 -9.69 -1.65
CA ILE A 21 6.01 -10.69 -1.34
C ILE A 21 6.32 -11.54 -0.09
N SER A 22 7.58 -11.56 0.37
CA SER A 22 8.01 -12.28 1.57
C SER A 22 7.85 -11.47 2.86
N THR A 23 7.49 -10.18 2.78
CA THR A 23 7.26 -9.33 3.95
C THR A 23 6.01 -9.81 4.68
N ALA A 24 6.08 -9.94 6.01
CA ALA A 24 4.93 -10.32 6.82
C ALA A 24 3.79 -9.29 6.72
N ASP A 25 2.54 -9.69 6.92
CA ASP A 25 1.37 -8.82 6.71
C ASP A 25 1.33 -7.64 7.71
N ASP A 26 1.91 -7.85 8.90
CA ASP A 26 2.10 -6.87 9.97
C ASP A 26 3.36 -6.00 9.83
N GLN A 27 4.05 -6.12 8.70
CA GLN A 27 5.19 -5.31 8.35
C GLN A 27 4.94 -4.54 7.07
N HIS A 28 5.52 -3.34 7.02
CA HIS A 28 5.50 -2.47 5.86
C HIS A 28 6.88 -1.86 5.64
N ASP A 29 7.08 -1.28 4.46
CA ASP A 29 8.28 -0.53 4.16
C ASP A 29 8.09 0.93 4.59
N SER A 30 8.89 1.40 5.54
CA SER A 30 8.79 2.76 6.11
C SER A 30 9.10 3.87 5.11
N THR A 31 9.71 3.55 3.96
CA THR A 31 10.01 4.50 2.88
C THR A 31 9.00 4.44 1.73
N ARG A 32 8.20 3.38 1.65
CA ARG A 32 7.29 3.12 0.52
C ARG A 32 5.86 2.91 0.99
N TRP A 33 5.28 3.96 1.57
CA TRP A 33 3.88 4.00 1.93
C TRP A 33 3.32 5.42 1.85
N SER A 34 1.99 5.55 1.77
CA SER A 34 1.29 6.84 1.80
C SER A 34 -0.15 6.66 2.24
N TYR A 35 -0.70 7.68 2.92
CA TYR A 35 -2.13 7.77 3.19
C TYR A 35 -2.91 8.12 1.92
N THR A 36 -4.15 7.65 1.84
CA THR A 36 -5.07 8.00 0.74
C THR A 36 -5.79 9.32 0.99
N GLU A 37 -5.64 9.90 2.18
CA GLU A 37 -6.21 11.20 2.57
C GLU A 37 -7.74 11.27 2.48
N GLY A 38 -8.40 10.14 2.78
CA GLY A 38 -9.87 10.05 2.81
C GLY A 38 -10.52 9.93 1.43
N LYS A 39 -9.71 9.76 0.38
CA LYS A 39 -10.22 9.52 -0.97
C LYS A 39 -10.76 8.09 -1.06
N LEU A 40 -11.97 7.93 -1.63
CA LEU A 40 -12.54 6.60 -1.90
C LEU A 40 -11.88 5.94 -3.13
N GLN A 41 -11.32 6.76 -4.01
CA GLN A 41 -10.60 6.37 -5.22
C GLN A 41 -9.60 7.45 -5.62
N GLY A 42 -8.53 7.06 -6.28
CA GLY A 42 -7.50 7.98 -6.74
C GLY A 42 -6.17 7.28 -6.97
N SER A 43 -5.09 8.02 -6.77
CA SER A 43 -3.74 7.47 -6.83
C SER A 43 -2.83 8.06 -5.77
N VAL A 44 -1.88 7.27 -5.28
CA VAL A 44 -0.74 7.73 -4.49
C VAL A 44 0.55 7.61 -5.28
N THR A 45 1.48 8.51 -5.01
CA THR A 45 2.84 8.44 -5.55
C THR A 45 3.77 7.96 -4.45
N LEU A 46 4.47 6.87 -4.70
CA LEU A 46 5.44 6.26 -3.80
C LEU A 46 6.83 6.29 -4.42
N ASP A 47 7.86 6.15 -3.59
CA ASP A 47 9.23 5.98 -4.06
C ASP A 47 9.36 4.77 -5.00
N GLY A 48 10.24 4.88 -5.98
CA GLY A 48 10.47 3.85 -6.99
C GLY A 48 11.17 2.62 -6.41
N LEU A 49 10.91 1.45 -6.99
CA LEU A 49 11.61 0.21 -6.67
C LEU A 49 12.93 0.16 -7.47
N GLN A 50 14.04 -0.01 -6.76
CA GLN A 50 15.39 -0.05 -7.36
C GLN A 50 15.85 -1.49 -7.67
N THR A 51 15.22 -2.49 -7.04
CA THR A 51 15.62 -3.88 -7.15
C THR A 51 14.56 -4.65 -7.93
N PRO A 52 14.95 -5.39 -8.98
CA PRO A 52 14.05 -6.35 -9.64
C PRO A 52 13.58 -7.43 -8.66
N GLY A 53 12.35 -7.91 -8.83
CA GLY A 53 11.79 -8.93 -7.96
C GLY A 53 10.26 -8.94 -7.91
N GLU A 54 9.71 -9.76 -7.02
CA GLU A 54 8.28 -9.88 -6.79
C GLU A 54 7.83 -9.01 -5.62
N TYR A 55 6.84 -8.18 -5.88
CA TYR A 55 6.31 -7.20 -4.95
C TYR A 55 4.80 -7.29 -4.86
N GLU A 56 4.25 -6.69 -3.83
CA GLU A 56 2.83 -6.42 -3.74
C GLU A 56 2.52 -5.03 -3.19
N ALA A 57 1.50 -4.41 -3.78
CA ALA A 57 0.82 -3.27 -3.21
C ALA A 57 -0.24 -3.78 -2.23
N ARG A 58 -0.27 -3.21 -1.03
CA ARG A 58 -1.22 -3.56 0.04
C ARG A 58 -2.01 -2.32 0.44
N GLY A 59 -3.32 -2.48 0.59
CA GLY A 59 -4.22 -1.48 1.14
C GLY A 59 -4.69 -1.86 2.54
N TYR A 60 -4.66 -0.91 3.46
CA TYR A 60 -5.06 -1.04 4.86
C TYR A 60 -6.00 0.11 5.22
N PHE A 61 -6.89 -0.09 6.19
CA PHE A 61 -7.91 0.89 6.53
C PHE A 61 -7.76 1.41 7.96
N ASP A 62 -8.09 2.69 8.12
CA ASP A 62 -8.32 3.37 9.40
C ASP A 62 -7.22 3.21 10.47
N TRP A 63 -5.96 3.47 10.11
CA TRP A 63 -4.82 3.35 11.05
C TRP A 63 -5.02 4.11 12.37
N ALA A 64 -5.53 5.34 12.32
CA ALA A 64 -5.70 6.18 13.51
C ALA A 64 -6.73 5.64 14.52
N ALA A 65 -7.72 4.86 14.08
CA ALA A 65 -8.70 4.21 14.97
C ALA A 65 -8.17 2.92 15.64
N GLY A 66 -6.85 2.72 15.66
CA GLY A 66 -6.24 1.45 16.06
C GLY A 66 -6.28 0.42 14.93
N GLY A 67 -6.27 0.90 13.68
CA GLY A 67 -6.34 0.08 12.48
C GLY A 67 -5.36 -1.08 12.55
N ASP A 68 -5.88 -2.25 12.22
CA ASP A 68 -5.13 -3.48 12.26
C ASP A 68 -4.23 -3.59 11.01
N TYR A 69 -3.08 -4.26 11.13
CA TYR A 69 -2.28 -4.63 9.96
C TYR A 69 -2.96 -5.75 9.13
N ILE A 70 -4.29 -5.73 9.05
CA ILE A 70 -5.05 -6.60 8.17
C ILE A 70 -5.00 -6.00 6.78
N VAL A 71 -4.36 -6.71 5.86
CA VAL A 71 -4.36 -6.38 4.44
C VAL A 71 -5.79 -6.51 3.91
N ARG A 72 -6.39 -5.39 3.50
CA ARG A 72 -7.76 -5.32 2.96
C ARG A 72 -7.79 -5.44 1.45
N SER A 73 -6.70 -5.05 0.79
CA SER A 73 -6.50 -5.20 -0.65
C SER A 73 -5.05 -5.58 -0.93
N ARG A 74 -4.84 -6.46 -1.91
CA ARG A 74 -3.51 -6.95 -2.31
C ARG A 74 -3.44 -7.04 -3.82
N HIS A 75 -2.37 -6.50 -4.40
CA HIS A 75 -2.06 -6.66 -5.81
C HIS A 75 -0.59 -7.02 -6.00
N ARG A 76 -0.32 -8.19 -6.57
CA ARG A 76 1.04 -8.68 -6.83
C ARG A 76 1.52 -8.26 -8.21
N PHE A 77 2.80 -7.94 -8.31
CA PHE A 77 3.45 -7.58 -9.57
C PHE A 77 4.94 -7.89 -9.54
N THR A 78 5.55 -7.90 -10.72
CA THR A 78 6.98 -8.16 -10.89
C THR A 78 7.66 -6.90 -11.41
N VAL A 79 8.78 -6.54 -10.79
CA VAL A 79 9.73 -5.54 -11.32
C VAL A 79 10.79 -6.28 -12.11
N LEU A 80 10.86 -5.97 -13.40
CA LEU A 80 11.86 -6.53 -14.30
C LEU A 80 13.17 -5.73 -14.23
N PRO A 81 14.30 -6.34 -14.62
CA PRO A 81 15.58 -5.66 -14.79
C PRO A 81 15.55 -4.51 -15.80
#